data_AF-A0A1C2DEP5-F1
#
_entry.id   AF-A0A1C2DEP5-F1
#
_cell.length_a   1.000
_cell.length_b   1.000
_cell.length_c   1.000
_cell.angle_alpha   90.00
_cell.angle_beta   90.00
_cell.angle_gamma   90.00
#
_symmetry.space_group_name_H-M   'P 1'
#
loop_
_entity.id
_entity.type
_entity.pdbx_description
1 polymer ?
#
loop_
_entity_poly.entity_id
_entity_poly.type
_entity_poly.pdbx_seq_one_letter_code
_entity_poly.pdbx_strand_id
1 'polypeptide(L)'
;MSRLSVLIQSLALLGASPALAACPIELAVYGEREQAAEIDFRPTMGSATTTNTFKMVVGKDVMLDGVVLWSGDAARPHGSLMHQCPEGDVTGGELAACTVWEGVIYTADAKGAVDLLPNERKDAPATLIFPDLAGQLGRSAIHDKLPKLPWDVFALKGCQE
;
A
#
# COMPACT_ATOMS: atom_id res chain seq x y z
N MET A 1 51.08 49.64 18.88
CA MET A 1 50.89 48.18 18.80
C MET A 1 49.86 47.76 19.84
N SER A 2 48.62 47.46 19.45
CA SER A 2 47.80 46.40 20.05
C SER A 2 46.53 46.23 19.22
N ARG A 3 46.13 44.99 19.00
CA ARG A 3 45.28 44.50 17.90
C ARG A 3 43.79 44.53 18.30
N LEU A 4 42.93 45.07 17.43
CA LEU A 4 41.47 44.88 17.52
C LEU A 4 41.14 43.45 17.09
N SER A 5 40.75 42.59 18.03
CA SER A 5 40.21 41.26 17.75
C SER A 5 38.72 41.38 17.42
N VAL A 6 38.37 41.17 16.15
CA VAL A 6 36.98 40.98 15.69
C VAL A 6 36.60 39.51 15.91
N LEU A 7 35.66 39.24 16.82
CA LEU A 7 35.05 37.91 16.96
C LEU A 7 33.91 37.77 15.94
N ILE A 8 34.10 36.88 14.95
CA ILE A 8 33.05 36.43 14.04
C ILE A 8 32.28 35.31 14.76
N GLN A 9 31.02 35.57 15.13
CA GLN A 9 30.13 34.53 15.66
C GLN A 9 29.45 33.81 14.49
N SER A 10 29.88 32.58 14.23
CA SER A 10 29.26 31.68 13.26
C SER A 10 28.00 31.06 13.86
N LEU A 11 26.82 31.57 13.49
CA LEU A 11 25.53 30.99 13.88
C LEU A 11 25.29 29.70 13.06
N ALA A 12 25.52 28.53 13.67
CA ALA A 12 25.22 27.25 13.05
C ALA A 12 23.70 27.03 13.01
N LEU A 13 23.11 27.14 11.81
CA LEU A 13 21.75 26.69 11.54
C LEU A 13 21.72 25.16 11.60
N LEU A 14 21.32 24.58 12.73
CA LEU A 14 20.92 23.17 12.77
C LEU A 14 19.62 23.04 11.97
N GLY A 15 19.72 22.51 10.76
CA GLY A 15 18.55 22.07 10.00
C GLY A 15 17.86 20.95 10.76
N ALA A 16 16.64 21.18 11.21
CA ALA A 16 15.77 20.12 11.71
C ALA A 16 15.43 19.21 10.52
N SER A 17 16.10 18.07 10.39
CA SER A 17 15.62 16.99 9.53
C SER A 17 14.30 16.53 10.12
N PRO A 18 13.19 16.48 9.35
CA PRO A 18 11.99 15.83 9.84
C PRO A 18 12.37 14.39 10.19
N ALA A 19 12.22 14.02 11.45
CA ALA A 19 12.26 12.62 11.84
C ALA A 19 11.06 11.99 11.14
N LEU A 20 11.29 11.32 10.00
CA LEU A 20 10.32 10.38 9.48
C LEU A 20 10.16 9.34 10.59
N ALA A 21 9.04 9.38 11.28
CA ALA A 21 8.63 8.27 12.12
C ALA A 21 8.80 6.99 11.29
N ALA A 22 9.28 5.91 11.92
CA ALA A 22 9.35 4.62 11.23
C ALA A 22 8.00 4.37 10.57
N CYS A 23 7.99 4.09 9.27
CA CYS A 23 6.78 3.85 8.50
C CYS A 23 6.65 2.36 8.27
N PRO A 24 6.21 1.57 9.28
CA PRO A 24 5.97 0.17 9.04
C PRO A 24 4.80 0.02 8.06
N ILE A 25 4.86 -0.99 7.20
CA ILE A 25 3.89 -1.18 6.10
C ILE A 25 2.44 -1.20 6.60
N GLU A 26 2.16 -1.75 7.78
CA GLU A 26 0.82 -1.82 8.37
C GLU A 26 0.21 -0.46 8.74
N LEU A 27 0.97 0.64 8.67
CA LEU A 27 0.49 2.00 8.86
C LEU A 27 0.49 2.83 7.56
N ALA A 28 1.01 2.28 6.47
CA ALA A 28 1.28 3.03 5.25
C ALA A 28 0.01 3.38 4.45
N VAL A 29 0.04 4.55 3.81
CA VAL A 29 -0.99 5.05 2.89
C VAL A 29 -0.37 5.28 1.52
N TYR A 30 -1.00 4.78 0.47
CA TYR A 30 -0.53 4.90 -0.91
C TYR A 30 -1.56 5.53 -1.82
N GLY A 31 -1.11 6.37 -2.76
CA GLY A 31 -1.96 7.03 -3.74
C GLY A 31 -1.61 6.63 -5.17
N GLU A 32 -2.64 6.50 -6.00
CA GLU A 32 -2.49 6.39 -7.45
C GLU A 32 -2.29 7.79 -8.07
N ARG A 33 -1.51 7.86 -9.16
CA ARG A 33 -1.07 9.13 -9.79
C ARG A 33 -2.20 10.04 -10.28
N GLU A 34 -3.36 9.49 -10.63
CA GLU A 34 -4.55 10.22 -11.07
C GLU A 34 -5.66 10.25 -10.00
N GLN A 35 -5.32 9.89 -8.76
CA GLN A 35 -6.21 9.91 -7.60
C GLN A 35 -7.51 9.12 -7.81
N ALA A 36 -7.49 8.10 -8.67
CA ALA A 36 -8.62 7.22 -8.88
C ALA A 36 -8.80 6.21 -7.73
N ALA A 37 -7.70 5.88 -7.05
CA ALA A 37 -7.71 5.02 -5.89
C ALA A 37 -6.65 5.40 -4.85
N GLU A 38 -6.93 5.03 -3.60
CA GLU A 38 -6.05 5.12 -2.44
C GLU A 38 -6.01 3.77 -1.73
N ILE A 39 -4.87 3.44 -1.11
CA ILE A 39 -4.68 2.22 -0.34
C ILE A 39 -4.24 2.57 1.08
N ASP A 40 -4.97 2.05 2.06
CA ASP A 40 -4.66 2.17 3.48
C ASP A 40 -4.33 0.79 4.04
N PHE A 41 -3.07 0.59 4.43
CA PHE A 41 -2.69 -0.60 5.17
C PHE A 41 -3.16 -0.52 6.62
N ARG A 42 -3.39 -1.68 7.23
CA ARG A 42 -3.79 -1.82 8.62
C ARG A 42 -3.19 -3.09 9.24
N PRO A 43 -2.99 -3.13 10.57
CA PRO A 43 -2.56 -4.34 11.24
C PRO A 43 -3.45 -5.55 10.92
N THR A 44 -2.85 -6.71 10.68
CA THR A 44 -3.50 -8.01 10.42
C THR A 44 -4.18 -8.59 11.65
N MET A 45 -4.05 -7.93 12.80
CA MET A 45 -4.60 -8.34 14.10
C MET A 45 -4.18 -9.76 14.52
N GLY A 46 -3.01 -10.22 14.09
CA GLY A 46 -2.44 -11.51 14.48
C GLY A 46 -2.95 -12.72 13.68
N SER A 47 -3.46 -12.50 12.47
CA SER A 47 -3.78 -13.59 11.54
C SER A 47 -2.55 -14.49 11.31
N ALA A 48 -2.75 -15.82 11.37
CA ALA A 48 -1.66 -16.78 11.17
C ALA A 48 -1.26 -16.95 9.69
N THR A 49 -2.16 -16.61 8.77
CA THR A 49 -2.00 -16.85 7.32
C THR A 49 -1.95 -15.57 6.50
N THR A 50 -2.48 -14.46 7.03
CA THR A 50 -2.47 -13.15 6.38
C THR A 50 -1.20 -12.41 6.74
N THR A 51 -0.37 -12.10 5.74
CA THR A 51 0.88 -11.36 5.94
C THR A 51 0.71 -9.86 5.90
N ASN A 52 -0.35 -9.37 5.24
CA ASN A 52 -0.70 -7.96 5.18
C ASN A 52 -2.22 -7.81 4.99
N THR A 53 -2.79 -6.78 5.61
CA THR A 53 -4.20 -6.39 5.43
C THR A 53 -4.24 -4.92 5.02
N PHE A 54 -5.12 -4.60 4.07
CA PHE A 54 -5.31 -3.22 3.62
C PHE A 54 -6.75 -2.97 3.17
N LYS A 55 -7.06 -1.71 2.87
CA LYS A 55 -8.27 -1.30 2.17
C LYS A 55 -7.84 -0.53 0.92
N MET A 56 -8.51 -0.78 -0.19
CA MET A 56 -8.41 0.08 -1.37
C MET A 56 -9.73 0.82 -1.54
N VAL A 57 -9.66 2.14 -1.58
CA VAL A 57 -10.81 3.00 -1.87
C VAL A 57 -10.70 3.46 -3.32
N VAL A 58 -11.66 3.08 -4.16
CA VAL A 58 -11.74 3.51 -5.56
C VAL A 58 -12.84 4.57 -5.69
N GLY A 59 -12.52 5.72 -6.27
CA GLY A 59 -13.45 6.85 -6.29
C GLY A 59 -13.70 7.43 -4.90
N LYS A 60 -14.97 7.56 -4.48
CA LYS A 60 -15.34 8.16 -3.19
C LYS A 60 -15.91 7.17 -2.18
N ASP A 61 -16.39 6.02 -2.64
CA ASP A 61 -17.30 5.17 -1.89
C ASP A 61 -17.12 3.67 -2.15
N VAL A 62 -16.40 3.26 -3.21
CA VAL A 62 -16.15 1.85 -3.48
C VAL A 62 -14.98 1.38 -2.64
N MET A 63 -15.29 0.67 -1.55
CA MET A 63 -14.29 0.08 -0.66
C MET A 63 -14.05 -1.38 -1.02
N LEU A 64 -12.78 -1.73 -1.19
CA LEU A 64 -12.31 -3.09 -1.43
C LEU A 64 -11.45 -3.54 -0.23
N ASP A 65 -11.79 -4.68 0.35
CA ASP A 65 -10.98 -5.29 1.39
C ASP A 65 -9.82 -6.04 0.75
N GLY A 66 -8.60 -5.67 1.14
CA GLY A 66 -7.36 -6.26 0.66
C GLY A 66 -6.76 -7.20 1.69
N VAL A 67 -6.42 -8.41 1.26
CA VAL A 67 -5.68 -9.38 2.07
C VAL A 67 -4.53 -9.94 1.25
N VAL A 68 -3.41 -10.21 1.92
CA VAL A 68 -2.25 -10.86 1.32
C VAL A 68 -1.97 -12.13 2.08
N LEU A 69 -1.98 -13.25 1.37
CA LEU A 69 -1.62 -14.56 1.90
C LEU A 69 -0.26 -14.97 1.36
N TRP A 70 0.54 -15.62 2.20
CA TRP A 70 1.75 -16.30 1.75
C TRP A 70 1.48 -17.80 1.76
N SER A 71 1.21 -18.39 0.59
CA SER A 71 1.07 -19.84 0.50
C SER A 71 2.46 -20.50 0.52
N GLY A 72 2.57 -21.67 1.14
CA GLY A 72 3.84 -22.42 1.18
C GLY A 72 4.29 -22.93 -0.19
N ASP A 73 3.36 -23.07 -1.14
CA ASP A 73 3.58 -23.71 -2.43
C ASP A 73 4.23 -22.78 -3.48
N ALA A 74 4.02 -21.47 -3.35
CA ALA A 74 4.68 -20.45 -4.14
C ALA A 74 5.36 -19.47 -3.19
N ALA A 75 6.67 -19.26 -3.33
CA ALA A 75 7.44 -18.35 -2.48
C ALA A 75 7.15 -16.86 -2.78
N ARG A 76 5.86 -16.47 -2.85
CA ARG A 76 5.41 -15.13 -3.22
C ARG A 76 4.11 -14.76 -2.48
N PRO A 77 3.91 -13.47 -2.14
CA PRO A 77 2.65 -12.99 -1.61
C PRO A 77 1.57 -13.07 -2.69
N HIS A 78 0.41 -13.61 -2.34
CA HIS A 78 -0.80 -13.58 -3.16
C HIS A 78 -1.82 -12.63 -2.52
N GLY A 79 -2.06 -11.52 -3.18
CA GLY A 79 -3.06 -10.53 -2.80
C GLY A 79 -4.41 -10.82 -3.45
N SER A 80 -5.49 -10.51 -2.72
CA SER A 80 -6.85 -10.48 -3.24
C SER A 80 -7.53 -9.18 -2.81
N LEU A 81 -8.35 -8.60 -3.69
CA LEU A 81 -9.26 -7.49 -3.39
C LEU A 81 -10.69 -7.99 -3.47
N MET A 82 -11.47 -7.69 -2.43
CA MET A 82 -12.81 -8.23 -2.23
C MET A 82 -13.80 -7.09 -2.05
N HIS A 83 -14.94 -7.16 -2.72
CA HIS A 83 -16.00 -6.16 -2.59
C HIS A 83 -17.23 -6.75 -1.92
N GLN A 84 -17.49 -6.36 -0.67
CA GLN A 84 -18.68 -6.75 0.09
C GLN A 84 -18.88 -8.28 0.13
N CYS A 85 -17.80 -9.02 0.34
CA CYS A 85 -17.88 -10.47 0.48
C CYS A 85 -18.71 -10.85 1.72
N PRO A 86 -19.53 -11.91 1.63
CA PRO A 86 -20.23 -12.43 2.80
C PRO A 86 -19.24 -12.89 3.88
N GLU A 87 -19.66 -12.76 5.14
CA GLU A 87 -18.92 -13.25 6.30
C GLU A 87 -19.49 -14.59 6.79
N GLY A 88 -18.68 -15.37 7.51
CA GLY A 88 -19.11 -16.64 8.10
C GLY A 88 -18.77 -17.86 7.24
N ASP A 89 -19.71 -18.80 7.14
CA ASP A 89 -19.55 -20.01 6.33
C ASP A 89 -19.79 -19.68 4.85
N VAL A 90 -18.71 -19.27 4.18
CA VAL A 90 -18.70 -18.90 2.77
C VAL A 90 -18.18 -20.02 1.88
N THR A 91 -18.92 -20.32 0.82
CA THR A 91 -18.46 -21.24 -0.21
C THR A 91 -17.39 -20.61 -1.08
N GLY A 92 -16.55 -21.44 -1.72
CA GLY A 92 -15.53 -20.93 -2.66
C GLY A 92 -16.13 -20.19 -3.86
N GLY A 93 -17.35 -20.53 -4.28
CA GLY A 93 -18.06 -19.84 -5.34
C GLY A 93 -18.52 -18.43 -4.95
N GLU A 94 -19.02 -18.26 -3.71
CA GLU A 94 -19.39 -16.95 -3.19
C GLU A 94 -18.17 -16.05 -3.02
N LEU A 95 -17.07 -16.60 -2.51
CA LEU A 95 -15.81 -15.86 -2.37
C LEU A 95 -15.27 -15.44 -3.75
N ALA A 96 -15.25 -16.35 -4.73
CA ALA A 96 -14.82 -16.03 -6.08
C ALA A 96 -15.68 -14.95 -6.75
N ALA A 97 -16.99 -14.92 -6.48
CA ALA A 97 -17.90 -13.94 -7.07
C ALA A 97 -17.72 -12.52 -6.53
N CYS A 98 -17.24 -12.38 -5.28
CA CYS A 98 -17.01 -11.09 -4.64
C CYS A 98 -15.53 -10.65 -4.64
N THR A 99 -14.61 -11.54 -5.05
CA THR A 99 -13.21 -11.19 -5.35
C THR A 99 -13.11 -10.51 -6.72
N VAL A 100 -12.59 -9.30 -6.75
CA VAL A 100 -12.57 -8.43 -7.94
C VAL A 100 -11.17 -8.23 -8.53
N TRP A 101 -10.13 -8.62 -7.79
CA TRP A 101 -8.76 -8.71 -8.29
C TRP A 101 -7.99 -9.74 -7.47
N GLU A 102 -7.12 -10.50 -8.14
CA GLU A 102 -6.13 -11.37 -7.50
C GLU A 102 -4.79 -11.27 -8.23
N GLY A 103 -3.68 -11.36 -7.48
CA GLY A 103 -2.36 -11.31 -8.06
C GLY A 103 -1.23 -11.20 -7.05
N VAL A 104 0.00 -11.18 -7.56
CA VAL A 104 1.17 -10.87 -6.75
C VAL A 104 1.34 -9.36 -6.65
N ILE A 105 1.49 -8.84 -5.44
CA ILE A 105 1.82 -7.44 -5.21
C ILE A 105 3.34 -7.31 -5.22
N TYR A 106 3.85 -6.47 -6.11
CA TYR A 106 5.27 -6.15 -6.20
C TYR A 106 5.52 -4.75 -5.62
N THR A 107 6.80 -4.49 -5.36
CA THR A 107 7.30 -3.19 -4.94
C THR A 107 8.33 -2.70 -5.94
N ALA A 108 8.57 -1.39 -5.96
CA ALA A 108 9.71 -0.83 -6.68
C ALA A 108 10.42 0.24 -5.85
N ASP A 109 11.75 0.17 -5.82
CA ASP A 109 12.57 1.20 -5.20
C ASP A 109 12.86 2.37 -6.17
N ALA A 110 13.54 3.40 -5.67
CA ALA A 110 13.89 4.58 -6.47
C ALA A 110 14.85 4.30 -7.64
N LYS A 111 15.50 3.13 -7.66
CA LYS A 111 16.38 2.67 -8.76
C LYS A 111 15.61 1.79 -9.76
N GLY A 112 14.33 1.52 -9.50
CA GLY A 112 13.51 0.62 -10.29
C GLY A 112 13.76 -0.86 -10.00
N ALA A 113 14.44 -1.20 -8.90
CA ALA A 113 14.57 -2.59 -8.47
C ALA A 113 13.20 -3.08 -7.97
N VAL A 114 12.75 -4.21 -8.51
CA VAL A 114 11.47 -4.82 -8.18
C VAL A 114 11.68 -5.92 -7.15
N ASP A 115 10.85 -5.93 -6.11
CA ASP A 115 10.83 -6.95 -5.07
C ASP A 115 9.38 -7.33 -4.70
N LEU A 116 9.22 -8.28 -3.79
CA LEU A 116 7.93 -8.70 -3.25
C LEU A 116 7.48 -7.74 -2.14
N LEU A 117 6.17 -7.68 -1.91
CA LEU A 117 5.62 -6.96 -0.77
C LEU A 117 6.20 -7.53 0.55
N PRO A 118 6.78 -6.70 1.42
CA PRO A 118 7.30 -7.17 2.70
C PRO A 118 6.16 -7.59 3.65
N ASN A 119 6.49 -8.37 4.68
CA ASN A 119 5.56 -8.66 5.77
C ASN A 119 5.42 -7.44 6.70
N GLU A 120 4.37 -7.44 7.53
CA GLU A 120 4.20 -6.46 8.61
C GLU A 120 5.45 -6.24 9.46
N ARG A 121 5.54 -5.02 10.03
CA ARG A 121 6.61 -4.46 10.85
C ARG A 121 7.90 -4.17 10.08
N LYS A 122 7.88 -4.31 8.76
CA LYS A 122 8.95 -3.87 7.87
C LYS A 122 8.63 -2.50 7.30
N ASP A 123 9.67 -1.79 6.89
CA ASP A 123 9.52 -0.46 6.29
C ASP A 123 8.65 -0.52 5.03
N ALA A 124 7.76 0.46 4.92
CA ALA A 124 6.89 0.64 3.78
C ALA A 124 7.73 0.95 2.52
N PRO A 125 7.61 0.16 1.44
CA PRO A 125 8.27 0.44 0.18
C PRO A 125 7.74 1.75 -0.43
N ALA A 126 8.56 2.43 -1.23
CA ALA A 126 8.18 3.68 -1.87
C ALA A 126 7.04 3.52 -2.90
N THR A 127 6.97 2.36 -3.56
CA THR A 127 6.00 2.08 -4.62
C THR A 127 5.43 0.68 -4.46
N LEU A 128 4.13 0.55 -4.73
CA LEU A 128 3.43 -0.72 -4.90
C LEU A 128 2.97 -0.88 -6.35
N ILE A 129 2.93 -2.12 -6.80
CA ILE A 129 2.48 -2.50 -8.14
C ILE A 129 1.46 -3.63 -8.00
N PHE A 130 0.26 -3.39 -8.53
CA PHE A 130 -0.87 -4.31 -8.63
C PHE A 130 -1.08 -4.67 -10.10
N PRO A 131 -0.48 -5.76 -10.60
CA PRO A 131 -0.54 -6.08 -12.02
C PRO A 131 -1.97 -6.33 -12.51
N ASP A 132 -2.31 -5.76 -13.67
CA ASP A 132 -3.62 -5.88 -14.34
C ASP A 132 -4.79 -5.41 -13.45
N LEU A 133 -4.56 -4.44 -12.55
CA LEU A 133 -5.60 -3.96 -11.65
C LEU A 133 -6.78 -3.38 -12.43
N ALA A 134 -6.51 -2.47 -13.36
CA ALA A 134 -7.55 -1.87 -14.20
C ALA A 134 -8.30 -2.94 -15.02
N GLY A 135 -7.58 -3.92 -15.56
CA GLY A 135 -8.15 -4.96 -16.41
C GLY A 135 -9.06 -5.92 -15.64
N GLN A 136 -8.65 -6.38 -14.46
CA GLN A 136 -9.48 -7.25 -13.63
C GLN A 136 -10.71 -6.50 -13.09
N LEU A 137 -10.52 -5.28 -12.58
CA LEU A 137 -11.63 -4.45 -12.11
C LEU A 137 -12.63 -4.15 -13.23
N GLY A 138 -12.15 -3.85 -14.44
CA GLY A 138 -13.00 -3.59 -15.61
C GLY A 138 -13.79 -4.80 -16.10
N ARG A 139 -13.43 -6.03 -15.71
CA ARG A 139 -14.16 -7.27 -16.02
C ARG A 139 -14.93 -7.83 -14.81
N SER A 140 -14.82 -7.17 -13.66
CA SER A 140 -15.42 -7.63 -12.41
C SER A 140 -16.92 -7.33 -12.33
N ALA A 141 -17.59 -7.96 -11.36
CA ALA A 141 -19.00 -7.69 -11.06
C ALA A 141 -19.27 -6.24 -10.60
N ILE A 142 -18.24 -5.47 -10.26
CA ILE A 142 -18.39 -4.10 -9.76
C ILE A 142 -18.05 -3.04 -10.81
N HIS A 143 -17.72 -3.40 -12.05
CA HIS A 143 -17.24 -2.46 -13.06
C HIS A 143 -18.15 -1.23 -13.24
N ASP A 144 -19.47 -1.44 -13.27
CA ASP A 144 -20.48 -0.37 -13.39
C ASP A 144 -20.52 0.60 -12.20
N LYS A 145 -19.93 0.21 -11.06
CA LYS A 145 -19.83 1.03 -9.85
C LYS A 145 -18.56 1.87 -9.83
N LEU A 146 -17.60 1.59 -10.72
CA LEU A 146 -16.30 2.26 -10.71
C LEU A 146 -16.39 3.56 -11.51
N PRO A 147 -16.24 4.74 -10.90
CA PRO A 147 -16.28 6.01 -11.62
C PRO A 147 -15.11 6.16 -12.59
N LYS A 148 -13.99 5.48 -12.29
CA LYS A 148 -12.76 5.44 -13.06
C LYS A 148 -11.95 4.22 -12.64
N LEU A 149 -11.29 3.58 -13.61
CA LEU A 149 -10.34 2.50 -13.32
C LEU A 149 -8.99 3.09 -12.86
N PRO A 150 -8.41 2.61 -11.74
CA PRO A 150 -7.11 3.07 -11.27
C PRO A 150 -5.96 2.53 -12.12
N TRP A 151 -4.80 3.19 -12.05
CA TRP A 151 -3.56 2.64 -12.55
C TRP A 151 -3.03 1.53 -11.62
N ASP A 152 -2.15 0.69 -12.15
CA ASP A 152 -1.56 -0.43 -11.42
C ASP A 152 -0.50 0.00 -10.39
N VAL A 153 -0.04 1.26 -10.41
CA VAL A 153 1.10 1.73 -9.62
C VAL A 153 0.68 2.78 -8.61
N PHE A 154 1.07 2.57 -7.35
CA PHE A 154 0.73 3.43 -6.23
C PHE A 154 2.01 3.89 -5.50
N ALA A 155 2.08 5.19 -5.18
CA ALA A 155 3.21 5.79 -4.49
C ALA A 155 2.89 6.03 -3.01
N LEU A 156 3.87 5.82 -2.14
CA LEU A 156 3.74 6.08 -0.69
C LEU A 156 3.44 7.56 -0.46
N LYS A 157 2.32 7.84 0.22
CA LYS A 157 1.93 9.20 0.63
C LYS A 157 2.40 9.53 2.04
N GLY A 158 2.50 8.53 2.90
CA GLY A 158 2.87 8.67 4.30
C GLY A 158 2.38 7.48 5.11
N CYS A 159 2.34 7.66 6.43
CA CYS A 159 1.85 6.65 7.38
C CYS A 159 0.80 7.32 8.27
N GLN A 160 -0.13 6.51 8.74
CA GLN A 160 -1.13 6.89 9.73
C GLN A 160 -0.42 7.16 11.08
N GLU A 161 -0.87 8.20 11.80
CA GLU A 161 -0.40 8.57 13.15
C GLU A 161 -1.12 7.81 14.27
#